data_AF-A0AAD4KHF8-F1
#
_entry.id   AF-A0AAD4KHF8-F1
#
_cell.length_a   1.000
_cell.length_b   1.000
_cell.length_c   1.000
_cell.angle_alpha   90.00
_cell.angle_beta   90.00
_cell.angle_gamma   90.00
#
_symmetry.space_group_name_H-M   'P 1'
#
loop_
_entity.id
_entity.type
_entity.pdbx_description
1 polymer ?
#
loop_
_entity_poly.entity_id
_entity_poly.type
_entity_poly.pdbx_seq_one_letter_code
_entity_poly.pdbx_strand_id
1 'polypeptide(L)'
;MDRQLECKVTHKHVPEIDFSLYTAEDGTQVSTLERVCKEVQAPALTVPTDDTFWSPQDPNKPNLQYLKQHFYREGRLTEKQALWIINTGTQLLRTEPNLLEMDAPITVCGDIHGQYYDLMKLLEVGGDPVETRYLFLGDYVDRGYFSIECVLYLWSLKICYPNSLWLLRGNHECRHLTDYFTFKLECKHKYSERVYNACMDSFCALPLAAVINKQFFCVHGGLSPELHTLEDIKTIDRFIEPPSHGLMCDLLWADPLEEFGQEKTGEYFIHNHIRGCSYFFSYPAVCAFLEKNNLLSLIRAHEAQDAGYRMYRKTRTTGFPSVMTIFSAPNYLDEYNNKAAILKYEDNIMNIRQFNCSPHPFWLRNFMDVFTWSLPFVGEKITDMLIAILNICSKEELEDETPSPVSPTLPSPLSAIEKDERSEFKRRAIKNKILAIGRLSRVYQVLREESERVTELKTASGGRLPAGTLILGAEGIKQAIHNFEDARRVDLQNERLPPSPEEVARKKEEDRKAAFERAYHEADNDPNLATVARRISM
;
A
#
# COMPACT_ATOMS: atom_id res chain seq x y z
N MET A 1 32.18 71.61 0.54
CA MET A 1 31.62 70.65 -0.44
C MET A 1 31.24 69.42 0.36
N ASP A 2 30.15 69.52 1.12
CA ASP A 2 29.58 68.41 1.88
C ASP A 2 28.57 67.69 1.00
N ARG A 3 28.78 66.41 0.72
CA ARG A 3 27.76 65.51 0.20
C ARG A 3 27.47 64.48 1.29
N GLN A 4 26.49 64.80 2.13
CA GLN A 4 25.78 63.80 2.93
C GLN A 4 25.03 62.87 1.97
N LEU A 5 25.44 61.62 1.91
CA LEU A 5 24.63 60.54 1.36
C LEU A 5 23.58 60.18 2.42
N GLU A 6 22.44 60.87 2.40
CA GLU A 6 21.23 60.40 3.08
C GLU A 6 20.80 59.09 2.43
N CYS A 7 20.97 57.98 3.16
CA CYS A 7 20.36 56.71 2.81
C CYS A 7 18.84 56.86 3.00
N LYS A 8 18.13 57.25 1.94
CA LYS A 8 16.66 57.23 1.91
C LYS A 8 16.20 55.78 1.99
N VAL A 9 15.91 55.31 3.21
CA VAL A 9 15.06 54.15 3.43
C VAL A 9 13.68 54.54 2.92
N THR A 10 13.42 54.26 1.65
CA THR A 10 12.07 54.30 1.11
C THR A 10 11.32 53.18 1.82
N HIS A 11 10.38 53.53 2.71
CA HIS A 11 9.39 52.60 3.22
C HIS A 11 8.61 52.06 2.02
N LYS A 12 9.08 50.94 1.45
CA LYS A 12 8.32 50.20 0.45
C LYS A 12 7.01 49.82 1.10
N HIS A 13 5.90 50.20 0.45
CA HIS A 13 4.57 49.81 0.87
C HIS A 13 4.56 48.28 1.01
N VAL A 14 4.33 47.78 2.22
CA VAL A 14 4.12 46.35 2.41
C VAL A 14 2.86 46.00 1.62
N PRO A 15 2.91 45.07 0.66
CA PRO A 15 1.71 44.68 -0.06
C PRO A 15 0.72 44.10 0.94
N GLU A 16 -0.52 44.59 0.90
CA GLU A 16 -1.62 44.03 1.68
C GLU A 16 -1.98 42.69 1.04
N ILE A 17 -1.50 41.58 1.63
CA ILE A 17 -1.74 40.24 1.12
C ILE A 17 -3.05 39.74 1.75
N ASP A 18 -4.06 39.51 0.91
CA ASP A 18 -5.26 38.81 1.33
C ASP A 18 -5.01 37.29 1.37
N PHE A 19 -4.79 36.76 2.56
CA PHE A 19 -4.55 35.32 2.77
C PHE A 19 -5.79 34.45 2.51
N SER A 20 -6.98 35.04 2.32
CA SER A 20 -8.20 34.32 1.96
C SER A 20 -8.25 33.94 0.46
N LEU A 21 -7.35 34.51 -0.35
CA LEU A 21 -7.24 34.28 -1.78
C LEU A 21 -5.83 33.85 -2.16
N TYR A 22 -5.72 32.69 -2.79
CA TYR A 22 -4.48 32.22 -3.41
C TYR A 22 -4.55 32.47 -4.91
N THR A 23 -3.53 33.12 -5.48
CA THR A 23 -3.39 33.29 -6.93
C THR A 23 -2.41 32.24 -7.44
N ALA A 24 -2.90 31.31 -8.26
CA ALA A 24 -2.08 30.29 -8.90
C ALA A 24 -1.16 30.87 -9.98
N GLU A 25 -0.18 30.09 -10.44
CA GLU A 25 0.80 30.52 -11.45
C GLU A 25 0.18 30.89 -12.80
N ASP A 26 -0.99 30.34 -13.11
CA ASP A 26 -1.79 30.66 -14.30
C ASP A 26 -2.66 31.93 -14.14
N GLY A 27 -2.58 32.59 -12.98
CA GLY A 27 -3.36 33.79 -12.64
C GLY A 27 -4.75 33.51 -12.07
N THR A 28 -5.14 32.24 -11.92
CA THR A 28 -6.45 31.88 -11.35
C THR A 28 -6.47 32.15 -9.84
N GLN A 29 -7.52 32.83 -9.36
CA GLN A 29 -7.72 33.05 -7.93
C GLN A 29 -8.65 32.00 -7.33
N VAL A 30 -8.22 31.39 -6.23
CA VAL A 30 -9.00 30.40 -5.48
C VAL A 30 -9.07 30.81 -4.02
N SER A 31 -10.23 30.57 -3.39
CA SER A 31 -10.38 30.80 -1.96
C SER A 31 -9.60 29.74 -1.18
N THR A 32 -8.89 30.17 -0.13
CA THR A 32 -8.19 29.27 0.81
C THR A 32 -9.10 28.74 1.92
N LEU A 33 -10.33 29.25 2.02
CA LEU A 33 -11.32 28.87 3.03
C LEU A 33 -12.31 27.82 2.52
N GLU A 34 -12.45 27.70 1.20
CA GLU A 34 -13.36 26.76 0.56
C GLU A 34 -12.61 25.60 -0.12
N ARG A 35 -13.35 24.54 -0.43
CA ARG A 35 -12.82 23.42 -1.22
C ARG A 35 -12.50 23.89 -2.65
N VAL A 36 -11.22 23.85 -3.00
CA VAL A 36 -10.70 24.29 -4.31
C VAL A 36 -11.19 23.38 -5.44
N CYS A 37 -10.99 22.05 -5.32
CA CYS A 37 -11.39 21.08 -6.35
C CYS A 37 -12.85 20.65 -6.17
N LYS A 38 -13.79 21.50 -6.61
CA LYS A 38 -15.25 21.25 -6.45
C LYS A 38 -15.76 20.07 -7.29
N GLU A 39 -15.13 19.79 -8.43
CA GLU A 39 -15.50 18.70 -9.35
C GLU A 39 -15.15 17.30 -8.82
N VAL A 40 -14.16 17.19 -7.93
CA VAL A 40 -13.80 15.91 -7.32
C VAL A 40 -14.91 15.51 -6.35
N GLN A 41 -15.53 14.35 -6.51
CA GLN A 41 -16.59 13.92 -5.59
C GLN A 41 -16.04 13.77 -4.16
N ALA A 42 -16.76 14.27 -3.17
CA ALA A 42 -16.37 14.09 -1.77
C ALA A 42 -16.78 12.69 -1.27
N PRO A 43 -15.99 12.08 -0.36
CA PRO A 43 -16.35 10.83 0.30
C PRO A 43 -17.72 10.89 0.99
N ALA A 44 -18.36 9.74 1.20
CA ALA A 44 -19.53 9.63 2.05
C ALA A 44 -19.12 9.84 3.53
N LEU A 45 -19.41 11.03 4.05
CA LEU A 45 -19.01 11.47 5.40
C LEU A 45 -19.81 10.84 6.54
N THR A 46 -20.97 10.25 6.24
CA THR A 46 -21.86 9.67 7.25
C THR A 46 -21.82 8.15 7.18
N VAL A 47 -21.83 7.51 8.33
CA VAL A 47 -22.00 6.05 8.43
C VAL A 47 -23.47 5.70 8.23
N PRO A 48 -23.79 4.53 7.64
CA PRO A 48 -25.17 4.12 7.43
C PRO A 48 -25.90 3.86 8.74
N THR A 49 -27.16 4.28 8.76
CA THR A 49 -28.14 3.82 9.75
C THR A 49 -28.51 2.35 9.49
N ASP A 50 -29.07 1.69 10.49
CA ASP A 50 -29.50 0.29 10.33
C ASP A 50 -30.59 0.17 9.25
N ASP A 51 -31.53 1.12 9.15
CA ASP A 51 -32.58 1.14 8.13
C ASP A 51 -32.02 1.18 6.69
N THR A 52 -30.84 1.80 6.50
CA THR A 52 -30.15 1.83 5.20
C THR A 52 -29.25 0.62 4.98
N PHE A 53 -28.71 0.06 6.06
CA PHE A 53 -27.78 -1.06 6.02
C PHE A 53 -28.49 -2.38 5.69
N TRP A 54 -29.65 -2.63 6.29
CA TRP A 54 -30.44 -3.84 6.06
C TRP A 54 -31.18 -3.78 4.72
N SER A 55 -31.31 -4.92 4.03
CA SER A 55 -32.08 -5.00 2.80
C SER A 55 -33.57 -4.75 3.09
N PRO A 56 -34.25 -3.91 2.28
CA PRO A 56 -35.69 -3.71 2.42
C PRO A 56 -36.50 -4.94 2.00
N GLN A 57 -35.90 -5.90 1.27
CA GLN A 57 -36.55 -7.15 0.86
C GLN A 57 -36.36 -8.27 1.90
N ASP A 58 -35.18 -8.36 2.51
CA ASP A 58 -34.87 -9.34 3.56
C ASP A 58 -34.08 -8.68 4.69
N PRO A 59 -34.71 -8.35 5.82
CA PRO A 59 -34.06 -7.67 6.94
C PRO A 59 -32.90 -8.45 7.58
N ASN A 60 -32.72 -9.74 7.26
CA ASN A 60 -31.58 -10.52 7.74
C ASN A 60 -30.36 -10.44 6.82
N LYS A 61 -30.48 -9.74 5.68
CA LYS A 61 -29.42 -9.60 4.69
C LYS A 61 -29.01 -8.13 4.55
N PRO A 62 -27.74 -7.86 4.20
CA PRO A 62 -27.29 -6.50 3.93
C PRO A 62 -27.87 -5.98 2.60
N ASN A 63 -28.09 -4.67 2.52
CA ASN A 63 -28.48 -3.99 1.28
C ASN A 63 -27.27 -3.85 0.34
N LEU A 64 -27.10 -4.83 -0.55
CA LEU A 64 -25.96 -4.89 -1.47
C LEU A 64 -25.82 -3.65 -2.37
N GLN A 65 -26.93 -3.13 -2.89
CA GLN A 65 -26.91 -1.96 -3.77
C GLN A 65 -26.43 -0.72 -3.01
N TYR A 66 -26.91 -0.52 -1.78
CA TYR A 66 -26.46 0.56 -0.93
C TYR A 66 -24.99 0.40 -0.56
N LEU A 67 -24.57 -0.79 -0.08
CA LEU A 67 -23.18 -1.05 0.29
C LEU A 67 -22.23 -0.81 -0.87
N LYS A 68 -22.58 -1.27 -2.09
CA LYS A 68 -21.81 -1.04 -3.30
C LYS A 68 -21.54 0.45 -3.53
N GLN A 69 -22.60 1.26 -3.51
CA GLN A 69 -22.49 2.70 -3.77
C GLN A 69 -21.80 3.44 -2.62
N HIS A 70 -22.00 2.99 -1.38
CA HIS A 70 -21.39 3.59 -0.19
C HIS A 70 -19.88 3.40 -0.20
N PHE A 71 -19.40 2.18 -0.43
CA PHE A 71 -17.97 1.89 -0.55
C PHE A 71 -17.33 2.54 -1.79
N TYR A 72 -18.05 2.61 -2.92
CA TYR A 72 -17.58 3.33 -4.10
C TYR A 72 -17.36 4.84 -3.84
N ARG A 73 -18.06 5.39 -2.84
CA ARG A 73 -17.88 6.77 -2.36
C ARG A 73 -16.97 6.85 -1.13
N GLU A 74 -16.10 5.85 -0.91
CA GLU A 74 -15.17 5.76 0.24
C GLU A 74 -15.87 5.82 1.61
N GLY A 75 -17.16 5.49 1.64
CA GLY A 75 -17.97 5.47 2.84
C GLY A 75 -17.60 4.31 3.74
N ARG A 76 -17.64 4.53 5.05
CA ARG A 76 -17.35 3.53 6.07
C ARG A 76 -18.63 3.05 6.73
N LEU A 77 -18.64 1.79 7.17
CA LEU A 77 -19.70 1.28 8.03
C LEU A 77 -19.44 1.62 9.50
N THR A 78 -20.43 1.41 10.35
CA THR A 78 -20.13 1.30 11.78
C THR A 78 -19.31 0.04 12.06
N GLU A 79 -18.48 0.05 13.12
CA GLU A 79 -17.71 -1.14 13.52
C GLU A 79 -18.63 -2.36 13.75
N LYS A 80 -19.83 -2.13 14.32
CA LYS A 80 -20.82 -3.18 14.57
C LYS A 80 -21.33 -3.82 13.27
N GLN A 81 -21.66 -3.02 12.26
CA GLN A 81 -22.12 -3.51 10.96
C GLN A 81 -21.01 -4.26 10.21
N ALA A 82 -19.77 -3.74 10.24
CA ALA A 82 -18.62 -4.42 9.65
C ALA A 82 -18.37 -5.78 10.32
N LEU A 83 -18.34 -5.83 11.66
CA LEU A 83 -18.20 -7.07 12.42
C LEU A 83 -19.36 -8.03 12.16
N TRP A 84 -20.59 -7.54 11.99
CA TRP A 84 -21.73 -8.39 11.66
C TRP A 84 -21.54 -9.08 10.30
N ILE A 85 -21.13 -8.35 9.26
CA ILE A 85 -20.85 -8.93 7.93
C ILE A 85 -19.77 -10.00 8.05
N ILE A 86 -18.64 -9.66 8.68
CA ILE A 86 -17.50 -10.57 8.78
C ILE A 86 -17.91 -11.84 9.53
N ASN A 87 -18.49 -11.70 10.73
CA ASN A 87 -18.85 -12.85 11.55
C ASN A 87 -19.93 -13.73 10.92
N THR A 88 -20.92 -13.13 10.24
CA THR A 88 -21.98 -13.89 9.55
C THR A 88 -21.42 -14.64 8.35
N GLY A 89 -20.54 -14.00 7.56
CA GLY A 89 -19.81 -14.68 6.48
C GLY A 89 -18.91 -15.80 7.02
N THR A 90 -18.20 -15.58 8.13
CA THR A 90 -17.39 -16.62 8.80
C THR A 90 -18.23 -17.85 9.16
N GLN A 91 -19.44 -17.66 9.69
CA GLN A 91 -20.32 -18.78 10.04
C GLN A 91 -20.67 -19.64 8.82
N LEU A 92 -20.93 -19.01 7.67
CA LEU A 92 -21.18 -19.72 6.41
C LEU A 92 -19.92 -20.46 5.93
N LEU A 93 -18.78 -19.77 5.86
CA LEU A 93 -17.51 -20.35 5.41
C LEU A 93 -17.07 -21.54 6.27
N ARG A 94 -17.32 -21.49 7.59
CA ARG A 94 -17.02 -22.61 8.52
C ARG A 94 -17.83 -23.86 8.23
N THR A 95 -19.02 -23.72 7.65
CA THR A 95 -19.87 -24.87 7.31
C THR A 95 -19.46 -25.54 6.00
N GLU A 96 -18.66 -24.87 5.18
CA GLU A 96 -18.19 -25.39 3.91
C GLU A 96 -17.03 -26.39 4.09
N PRO A 97 -16.89 -27.38 3.18
CA PRO A 97 -15.75 -28.31 3.21
C PRO A 97 -14.46 -27.62 2.76
N ASN A 98 -13.31 -28.26 3.00
CA ASN A 98 -12.01 -27.77 2.50
C ASN A 98 -11.96 -27.74 0.96
N LEU A 99 -12.56 -28.76 0.34
CA LEU A 99 -12.68 -28.92 -1.11
C LEU A 99 -14.13 -28.71 -1.49
N LEU A 100 -14.43 -27.56 -2.10
CA LEU A 100 -15.76 -27.26 -2.63
C LEU A 100 -16.03 -28.09 -3.89
N GLU A 101 -17.30 -28.39 -4.14
CA GLU A 101 -17.73 -29.02 -5.39
C GLU A 101 -18.90 -28.20 -5.95
N MET A 102 -18.80 -27.76 -7.20
CA MET A 102 -19.85 -26.98 -7.85
C MET A 102 -19.94 -27.26 -9.35
N ASP A 103 -21.14 -27.09 -9.89
CA ASP A 103 -21.41 -27.24 -11.32
C ASP A 103 -21.28 -25.92 -12.10
N ALA A 104 -21.09 -26.06 -13.41
CA ALA A 104 -21.22 -24.99 -14.39
C ALA A 104 -22.71 -24.61 -14.61
N PRO A 105 -23.04 -23.41 -15.12
CA PRO A 105 -22.14 -22.34 -15.55
C PRO A 105 -21.48 -21.63 -14.36
N ILE A 106 -20.26 -21.11 -14.54
CA ILE A 106 -19.54 -20.39 -13.47
C ILE A 106 -18.54 -19.37 -14.02
N THR A 107 -18.37 -18.29 -13.28
CA THR A 107 -17.30 -17.30 -13.49
C THR A 107 -16.21 -17.51 -12.44
N VAL A 108 -14.98 -17.76 -12.87
CA VAL A 108 -13.80 -17.92 -12.01
C VAL A 108 -12.94 -16.67 -12.06
N CYS A 109 -12.55 -16.19 -10.89
CA CYS A 109 -11.80 -14.95 -10.67
C CYS A 109 -10.51 -15.23 -9.90
N GLY A 110 -9.40 -14.63 -10.32
CA GLY A 110 -8.13 -14.68 -9.61
C GLY A 110 -8.00 -13.57 -8.56
N ASP A 111 -6.77 -13.14 -8.33
CA ASP A 111 -6.38 -12.16 -7.32
C ASP A 111 -7.09 -10.81 -7.51
N ILE A 112 -7.45 -10.16 -6.38
CA ILE A 112 -8.15 -8.87 -6.34
C ILE A 112 -7.29 -7.78 -5.68
N HIS A 113 -6.49 -8.12 -4.67
CA HIS A 113 -5.52 -7.25 -4.01
C HIS A 113 -6.05 -5.85 -3.63
N GLY A 114 -7.22 -5.80 -3.00
CA GLY A 114 -7.80 -4.54 -2.53
C GLY A 114 -8.13 -3.52 -3.62
N GLN A 115 -8.25 -3.93 -4.89
CA GLN A 115 -8.67 -3.07 -6.00
C GLN A 115 -10.21 -3.04 -6.11
N TYR A 116 -10.88 -2.43 -5.13
CA TYR A 116 -12.35 -2.42 -5.02
C TYR A 116 -13.06 -1.87 -6.27
N TYR A 117 -12.50 -0.84 -6.89
CA TYR A 117 -13.07 -0.22 -8.09
C TYR A 117 -13.01 -1.16 -9.30
N ASP A 118 -11.94 -1.95 -9.41
CA ASP A 118 -11.81 -2.99 -10.43
C ASP A 118 -12.66 -4.21 -10.12
N LEU A 119 -12.89 -4.54 -8.84
CA LEU A 119 -13.87 -5.55 -8.44
C LEU A 119 -15.28 -5.17 -8.93
N MET A 120 -15.64 -3.88 -8.92
CA MET A 120 -16.92 -3.43 -9.49
C MET A 120 -16.98 -3.68 -11.00
N LYS A 121 -15.87 -3.46 -11.72
CA LYS A 121 -15.77 -3.75 -13.15
C LYS A 121 -15.80 -5.24 -13.44
N LEU A 122 -15.14 -6.05 -12.61
CA LEU A 122 -15.15 -7.51 -12.68
C LEU A 122 -16.57 -8.06 -12.60
N LEU A 123 -17.39 -7.55 -11.68
CA LEU A 123 -18.79 -7.97 -11.54
C LEU A 123 -19.66 -7.50 -12.72
N GLU A 124 -19.38 -6.33 -13.29
CA GLU A 124 -20.03 -5.86 -14.52
C GLU A 124 -19.71 -6.78 -15.72
N VAL A 125 -18.45 -7.20 -15.86
CA VAL A 125 -17.98 -8.04 -16.98
C VAL A 125 -18.34 -9.51 -16.79
N GLY A 126 -18.34 -10.00 -15.56
CA GLY A 126 -18.63 -11.39 -15.23
C GLY A 126 -20.13 -11.73 -15.23
N GLY A 127 -20.97 -10.77 -14.86
CA GLY A 127 -22.42 -10.92 -14.75
C GLY A 127 -22.93 -10.63 -13.34
N ASP A 128 -24.20 -10.28 -13.21
CA ASP A 128 -24.78 -9.98 -11.90
C ASP A 128 -24.73 -11.23 -11.00
N PRO A 129 -24.17 -11.16 -9.77
CA PRO A 129 -24.17 -12.26 -8.80
C PRO A 129 -25.56 -12.82 -8.45
N VAL A 130 -26.64 -12.06 -8.71
CA VAL A 130 -28.02 -12.56 -8.58
C VAL A 130 -28.26 -13.76 -9.51
N GLU A 131 -27.72 -13.71 -10.73
CA GLU A 131 -27.99 -14.68 -11.80
C GLU A 131 -26.75 -15.51 -12.17
N THR A 132 -25.57 -15.09 -11.70
CA THR A 132 -24.28 -15.66 -12.10
C THR A 132 -23.59 -16.35 -10.93
N ARG A 133 -23.12 -17.58 -11.15
CA ARG A 133 -22.30 -18.32 -10.18
C ARG A 133 -20.85 -17.83 -10.22
N TYR A 134 -20.22 -17.68 -9.07
CA TYR A 134 -18.86 -17.15 -8.92
C TYR A 134 -17.97 -18.02 -8.04
N LEU A 135 -16.73 -18.23 -8.48
CA LEU A 135 -15.64 -18.75 -7.67
C LEU A 135 -14.48 -17.75 -7.67
N PHE A 136 -14.10 -17.25 -6.50
CA PHE A 136 -12.88 -16.45 -6.34
C PHE A 136 -11.76 -17.29 -5.75
N LEU A 137 -10.57 -17.20 -6.32
CA LEU A 137 -9.45 -18.07 -5.99
C LEU A 137 -8.59 -17.61 -4.80
N GLY A 138 -8.77 -16.38 -4.31
CA GLY A 138 -8.06 -15.86 -3.13
C GLY A 138 -7.51 -14.46 -3.36
N ASP A 139 -6.65 -14.01 -2.45
CA ASP A 139 -5.93 -12.73 -2.49
C ASP A 139 -6.85 -11.52 -2.68
N TYR A 140 -7.75 -11.36 -1.71
CA TYR A 140 -8.70 -10.26 -1.61
C TYR A 140 -8.05 -8.97 -1.10
N VAL A 141 -6.98 -9.11 -0.32
CA VAL A 141 -6.38 -8.06 0.50
C VAL A 141 -4.93 -7.78 0.14
N ASP A 142 -4.38 -6.76 0.82
CA ASP A 142 -3.05 -6.20 0.66
C ASP A 142 -2.82 -5.56 -0.71
N ARG A 143 -1.69 -4.83 -0.78
CA ARG A 143 -1.18 -4.15 -1.97
C ARG A 143 -2.02 -2.92 -2.34
N GLY A 144 -3.28 -3.11 -2.72
CA GLY A 144 -4.25 -2.04 -2.88
C GLY A 144 -4.75 -1.47 -1.55
N TYR A 145 -5.34 -0.27 -1.60
CA TYR A 145 -5.78 0.47 -0.41
C TYR A 145 -7.28 0.36 -0.11
N PHE A 146 -8.00 -0.54 -0.80
CA PHE A 146 -9.44 -0.77 -0.58
C PHE A 146 -9.73 -2.24 -0.26
N SER A 147 -8.83 -2.89 0.49
CA SER A 147 -8.93 -4.30 0.86
C SER A 147 -10.13 -4.56 1.76
N ILE A 148 -10.42 -3.67 2.73
CA ILE A 148 -11.54 -3.89 3.65
C ILE A 148 -12.89 -3.73 2.94
N GLU A 149 -12.98 -2.85 1.93
CA GLU A 149 -14.16 -2.73 1.09
C GLU A 149 -14.36 -3.98 0.23
N CYS A 150 -13.29 -4.57 -0.34
CA CYS A 150 -13.35 -5.86 -1.02
C CYS A 150 -13.88 -6.97 -0.10
N VAL A 151 -13.31 -7.11 1.10
CA VAL A 151 -13.74 -8.12 2.09
C VAL A 151 -15.20 -7.90 2.48
N LEU A 152 -15.58 -6.70 2.91
CA LEU A 152 -16.95 -6.44 3.36
C LEU A 152 -17.98 -6.67 2.25
N TYR A 153 -17.65 -6.31 1.01
CA TYR A 153 -18.56 -6.49 -0.11
C TYR A 153 -18.66 -7.95 -0.56
N LEU A 154 -17.54 -8.67 -0.70
CA LEU A 154 -17.54 -10.10 -1.05
C LEU A 154 -18.22 -10.95 0.04
N TRP A 155 -18.02 -10.63 1.32
CA TRP A 155 -18.70 -11.31 2.42
C TRP A 155 -20.21 -11.02 2.42
N SER A 156 -20.61 -9.78 2.11
CA SER A 156 -22.02 -9.43 1.94
C SER A 156 -22.64 -10.23 0.79
N LEU A 157 -21.93 -10.38 -0.34
CA LEU A 157 -22.36 -11.24 -1.44
C LEU A 157 -22.44 -12.71 -1.01
N LYS A 158 -21.48 -13.23 -0.24
CA LYS A 158 -21.50 -14.60 0.29
C LYS A 158 -22.72 -14.85 1.18
N ILE A 159 -23.09 -13.88 2.03
CA ILE A 159 -24.30 -13.94 2.88
C ILE A 159 -25.56 -13.97 2.02
N CYS A 160 -25.62 -13.15 0.97
CA CYS A 160 -26.79 -13.08 0.11
C CYS A 160 -26.94 -14.30 -0.81
N TYR A 161 -25.81 -14.85 -1.28
CA TYR A 161 -25.71 -15.88 -2.32
C TYR A 161 -24.83 -17.08 -1.90
N PRO A 162 -25.13 -17.76 -0.77
CA PRO A 162 -24.23 -18.77 -0.20
C PRO A 162 -24.02 -20.00 -1.09
N ASN A 163 -24.98 -20.28 -1.99
CA ASN A 163 -24.98 -21.45 -2.88
C ASN A 163 -24.64 -21.12 -4.34
N SER A 164 -24.26 -19.88 -4.64
CA SER A 164 -23.83 -19.45 -5.98
C SER A 164 -22.57 -18.58 -5.97
N LEU A 165 -22.07 -18.14 -4.82
CA LEU A 165 -20.79 -17.44 -4.71
C LEU A 165 -19.88 -18.14 -3.68
N TRP A 166 -18.68 -18.49 -4.12
CA TRP A 166 -17.67 -19.18 -3.34
C TRP A 166 -16.35 -18.41 -3.30
N LEU A 167 -15.69 -18.48 -2.16
CA LEU A 167 -14.46 -17.77 -1.85
C LEU A 167 -13.43 -18.80 -1.38
N LEU A 168 -12.29 -18.89 -2.05
CA LEU A 168 -11.15 -19.69 -1.61
C LEU A 168 -10.14 -18.83 -0.83
N ARG A 169 -9.28 -19.50 -0.08
CA ARG A 169 -8.17 -18.85 0.61
C ARG A 169 -7.01 -18.64 -0.36
N GLY A 170 -6.49 -17.42 -0.44
CA GLY A 170 -5.19 -17.11 -1.03
C GLY A 170 -4.09 -17.04 0.02
N ASN A 171 -2.86 -16.78 -0.40
CA ASN A 171 -1.73 -16.68 0.52
C ASN A 171 -1.77 -15.39 1.36
N HIS A 172 -2.39 -14.33 0.84
CA HIS A 172 -2.57 -13.06 1.57
C HIS A 172 -3.63 -13.12 2.68
N GLU A 173 -4.52 -14.12 2.68
CA GLU A 173 -5.51 -14.31 3.75
C GLU A 173 -4.89 -14.96 5.01
N CYS A 174 -3.84 -14.36 5.55
CA CYS A 174 -3.17 -14.76 6.79
C CYS A 174 -2.60 -13.59 7.59
N ARG A 175 -2.36 -13.80 8.88
CA ARG A 175 -1.79 -12.77 9.78
C ARG A 175 -0.40 -12.33 9.35
N HIS A 176 0.40 -13.25 8.84
CA HIS A 176 1.81 -13.01 8.51
C HIS A 176 1.95 -11.97 7.40
N LEU A 177 1.22 -12.14 6.29
CA LEU A 177 1.28 -11.21 5.16
C LEU A 177 0.58 -9.89 5.48
N THR A 178 -0.60 -9.94 6.09
CA THR A 178 -1.40 -8.74 6.35
C THR A 178 -0.81 -7.81 7.42
N ASP A 179 0.02 -8.33 8.33
CA ASP A 179 0.83 -7.54 9.26
C ASP A 179 2.07 -6.93 8.60
N TYR A 180 2.69 -7.64 7.64
CA TYR A 180 3.85 -7.16 6.90
C TYR A 180 3.49 -6.09 5.86
N PHE A 181 2.38 -6.29 5.14
CA PHE A 181 1.86 -5.39 4.13
C PHE A 181 0.94 -4.33 4.75
N THR A 182 -0.24 -4.10 4.18
CA THR A 182 -1.03 -2.89 4.42
C THR A 182 -2.38 -3.19 5.05
N PHE A 183 -2.90 -4.42 4.98
CA PHE A 183 -4.27 -4.70 5.41
C PHE A 183 -4.50 -4.50 6.91
N LYS A 184 -3.56 -4.88 7.78
CA LYS A 184 -3.69 -4.61 9.23
C LYS A 184 -3.73 -3.12 9.52
N LEU A 185 -2.88 -2.36 8.83
CA LEU A 185 -2.85 -0.91 8.95
C LEU A 185 -4.13 -0.26 8.42
N GLU A 186 -4.63 -0.74 7.28
CA GLU A 186 -5.90 -0.32 6.69
C GLU A 186 -7.06 -0.51 7.67
N CYS A 187 -7.17 -1.69 8.29
CA CYS A 187 -8.19 -1.98 9.29
C CYS A 187 -8.10 -1.02 10.47
N LYS A 188 -6.88 -0.75 10.99
CA LYS A 188 -6.68 0.18 12.11
C LYS A 188 -6.98 1.63 11.74
N HIS A 189 -6.74 2.03 10.50
CA HIS A 189 -7.02 3.38 10.02
C HIS A 189 -8.52 3.60 9.73
N LYS A 190 -9.17 2.64 9.09
CA LYS A 190 -10.56 2.76 8.65
C LYS A 190 -11.56 2.34 9.73
N TYR A 191 -11.22 1.35 10.54
CA TYR A 191 -12.08 0.73 11.55
C TYR A 191 -11.34 0.55 12.88
N SER A 192 -10.93 -0.68 13.20
CA SER A 192 -10.26 -1.04 14.45
C SER A 192 -9.44 -2.32 14.28
N GLU A 193 -8.56 -2.58 15.26
CA GLU A 193 -7.86 -3.87 15.36
C GLU A 193 -8.80 -5.04 15.66
N ARG A 194 -10.01 -4.79 16.19
CA ARG A 194 -11.03 -5.82 16.38
C ARG A 194 -11.59 -6.30 15.04
N VAL A 195 -11.82 -5.38 14.11
CA VAL A 195 -12.23 -5.73 12.74
C VAL A 195 -11.14 -6.56 12.05
N TYR A 196 -9.87 -6.16 12.18
CA TYR A 196 -8.75 -6.95 11.67
C TYR A 196 -8.75 -8.39 12.23
N ASN A 197 -8.84 -8.55 13.55
CA ASN A 197 -8.84 -9.87 14.17
C ASN A 197 -10.04 -10.72 13.73
N ALA A 198 -11.23 -10.11 13.55
CA ALA A 198 -12.38 -10.81 13.00
C ALA A 198 -12.15 -11.27 11.56
N CYS A 199 -11.49 -10.45 10.72
CA CYS A 199 -11.09 -10.87 9.37
C CYS A 199 -10.13 -12.06 9.42
N MET A 200 -9.14 -12.07 10.33
CA MET A 200 -8.21 -13.20 10.45
C MET A 200 -8.93 -14.51 10.82
N ASP A 201 -9.87 -14.45 11.77
CA ASP A 201 -10.67 -15.61 12.15
C ASP A 201 -11.58 -16.07 11.01
N SER A 202 -12.05 -15.13 10.17
CA SER A 202 -12.79 -15.44 8.95
C SER A 202 -11.92 -16.06 7.87
N PHE A 203 -10.68 -15.60 7.72
CA PHE A 203 -9.75 -16.09 6.72
C PHE A 203 -9.34 -17.54 6.98
N CYS A 204 -9.21 -17.92 8.26
CA CYS A 204 -9.04 -19.32 8.65
C CYS A 204 -10.26 -20.21 8.30
N ALA A 205 -11.43 -19.63 8.05
CA ALA A 205 -12.61 -20.40 7.65
C ALA A 205 -12.73 -20.63 6.12
N LEU A 206 -11.99 -19.87 5.30
CA LEU A 206 -12.04 -19.97 3.85
C LEU A 206 -11.62 -21.39 3.38
N PRO A 207 -12.42 -22.04 2.50
CA PRO A 207 -12.03 -23.26 1.81
C PRO A 207 -10.69 -23.13 1.05
N LEU A 208 -9.99 -24.25 0.87
CA LEU A 208 -8.65 -24.24 0.28
C LEU A 208 -8.66 -24.52 -1.22
N ALA A 209 -9.65 -25.26 -1.71
CA ALA A 209 -9.74 -25.64 -3.11
C ALA A 209 -11.19 -25.87 -3.54
N ALA A 210 -11.39 -26.01 -4.85
CA ALA A 210 -12.67 -26.38 -5.43
C ALA A 210 -12.49 -27.36 -6.60
N VAL A 211 -13.54 -28.13 -6.89
CA VAL A 211 -13.69 -28.89 -8.14
C VAL A 211 -14.92 -28.37 -8.89
N ILE A 212 -14.68 -27.82 -10.08
CA ILE A 212 -15.75 -27.35 -10.96
C ILE A 212 -16.11 -28.44 -11.95
N ASN A 213 -17.41 -28.75 -12.05
CA ASN A 213 -17.99 -29.66 -13.03
C ASN A 213 -17.32 -31.04 -13.07
N LYS A 214 -16.73 -31.48 -11.95
CA LYS A 214 -15.91 -32.71 -11.82
C LYS A 214 -14.74 -32.79 -12.82
N GLN A 215 -14.31 -31.65 -13.35
CA GLN A 215 -13.33 -31.56 -14.43
C GLN A 215 -12.14 -30.68 -14.06
N PHE A 216 -12.36 -29.58 -13.36
CA PHE A 216 -11.31 -28.60 -13.08
C PHE A 216 -11.01 -28.59 -11.60
N PHE A 217 -9.76 -28.84 -11.24
CA PHE A 217 -9.29 -28.57 -9.89
C PHE A 217 -8.87 -27.10 -9.81
N CYS A 218 -9.39 -26.40 -8.81
CA CYS A 218 -9.20 -24.97 -8.61
C CYS A 218 -8.56 -24.71 -7.25
N VAL A 219 -7.48 -23.95 -7.24
CA VAL A 219 -6.71 -23.62 -6.03
C VAL A 219 -6.03 -22.27 -6.24
N HIS A 220 -5.62 -21.57 -5.19
CA HIS A 220 -4.88 -20.30 -5.34
C HIS A 220 -3.49 -20.50 -5.97
N GLY A 221 -2.65 -21.25 -5.27
CA GLY A 221 -1.26 -21.54 -5.63
C GLY A 221 -1.16 -22.71 -6.58
N GLY A 222 -1.00 -23.93 -6.07
CA GLY A 222 -0.74 -25.06 -6.95
C GLY A 222 -0.67 -26.42 -6.28
N LEU A 223 0.15 -27.30 -6.85
CA LEU A 223 0.32 -28.68 -6.38
C LEU A 223 1.37 -28.78 -5.27
N SER A 224 1.28 -29.85 -4.48
CA SER A 224 2.24 -30.20 -3.43
C SER A 224 2.84 -31.58 -3.69
N PRO A 225 4.08 -31.85 -3.25
CA PRO A 225 4.60 -33.22 -3.16
C PRO A 225 3.73 -34.14 -2.29
N GLU A 226 2.99 -33.58 -1.34
CA GLU A 226 2.07 -34.31 -0.44
C GLU A 226 0.66 -34.45 -1.02
N LEU A 227 0.37 -33.81 -2.18
CA LEU A 227 -0.93 -33.87 -2.84
C LEU A 227 -0.95 -34.97 -3.90
N HIS A 228 -1.59 -36.08 -3.59
CA HIS A 228 -1.71 -37.22 -4.49
C HIS A 228 -3.13 -37.41 -5.01
N THR A 229 -4.12 -37.16 -4.17
CA THR A 229 -5.55 -37.28 -4.47
C THR A 229 -6.34 -36.13 -3.87
N LEU A 230 -7.57 -35.94 -4.37
CA LEU A 230 -8.50 -34.95 -3.81
C LEU A 230 -8.87 -35.23 -2.34
N GLU A 231 -8.74 -36.48 -1.87
CA GLU A 231 -9.00 -36.84 -0.47
C GLU A 231 -7.97 -36.24 0.49
N ASP A 232 -6.72 -36.04 0.06
CA ASP A 232 -5.66 -35.47 0.91
C ASP A 232 -6.05 -34.07 1.40
N ILE A 233 -6.70 -33.27 0.55
CA ILE A 233 -7.20 -31.93 0.87
C ILE A 233 -8.30 -31.97 1.93
N LYS A 234 -9.16 -32.99 1.91
CA LYS A 234 -10.28 -33.12 2.85
C LYS A 234 -9.82 -33.39 4.29
N THR A 235 -8.59 -33.89 4.46
CA THR A 235 -8.02 -34.22 5.78
C THR A 235 -7.33 -33.04 6.48
N ILE A 236 -7.09 -31.93 5.77
CA ILE A 236 -6.39 -30.76 6.32
C ILE A 236 -7.24 -30.10 7.41
N ASP A 237 -6.66 -29.79 8.56
CA ASP A 237 -7.26 -28.80 9.47
C ASP A 237 -6.96 -27.40 8.94
N ARG A 238 -7.92 -26.81 8.23
CA ARG A 238 -7.73 -25.48 7.61
C ARG A 238 -7.93 -24.31 8.58
N PHE A 239 -8.51 -24.55 9.76
CA PHE A 239 -8.93 -23.51 10.71
C PHE A 239 -7.77 -22.95 11.56
N ILE A 240 -6.62 -22.80 10.93
CA ILE A 240 -5.36 -22.35 11.51
C ILE A 240 -4.72 -21.30 10.60
N GLU A 241 -3.72 -20.59 11.12
CA GLU A 241 -2.81 -19.84 10.25
C GLU A 241 -2.06 -20.81 9.31
N PRO A 242 -1.86 -20.47 8.04
CA PRO A 242 -1.13 -21.34 7.12
C PRO A 242 0.27 -21.61 7.69
N PRO A 243 0.69 -22.88 7.77
CA PRO A 243 2.04 -23.22 8.22
C PRO A 243 3.08 -22.74 7.20
N SER A 244 4.36 -22.66 7.61
CA SER A 244 5.46 -22.28 6.70
C SER A 244 5.82 -23.37 5.68
N HIS A 245 5.33 -24.59 5.86
CA HIS A 245 5.60 -25.77 5.02
C HIS A 245 4.42 -26.76 5.08
N GLY A 246 4.45 -27.77 4.21
CA GLY A 246 3.44 -28.84 4.12
C GLY A 246 2.29 -28.50 3.17
N LEU A 247 1.39 -29.47 2.98
CA LEU A 247 0.33 -29.40 1.97
C LEU A 247 -0.48 -28.09 1.96
N MET A 248 -0.90 -27.57 3.12
CA MET A 248 -1.67 -26.32 3.18
C MET A 248 -0.86 -25.10 2.71
N CYS A 249 0.44 -25.04 3.03
CA CYS A 249 1.33 -23.99 2.51
C CYS A 249 1.41 -24.09 0.99
N ASP A 250 1.62 -25.30 0.48
CA ASP A 250 1.82 -25.53 -0.95
C ASP A 250 0.61 -25.22 -1.82
N LEU A 251 -0.60 -25.56 -1.35
CA LEU A 251 -1.84 -25.18 -2.03
C LEU A 251 -1.96 -23.66 -2.23
N LEU A 252 -1.40 -22.86 -1.33
CA LEU A 252 -1.46 -21.40 -1.37
C LEU A 252 -0.25 -20.75 -2.06
N TRP A 253 0.92 -21.40 -2.10
CA TRP A 253 2.20 -20.77 -2.51
C TRP A 253 2.90 -21.43 -3.69
N ALA A 254 2.52 -22.62 -4.12
CA ALA A 254 3.24 -23.33 -5.18
C ALA A 254 2.99 -22.68 -6.55
N ASP A 255 4.04 -22.62 -7.37
CA ASP A 255 4.01 -22.02 -8.72
C ASP A 255 4.40 -23.04 -9.80
N PRO A 256 3.92 -22.91 -11.05
CA PRO A 256 4.50 -23.66 -12.16
C PRO A 256 5.95 -23.23 -12.40
N LEU A 257 6.80 -24.14 -12.86
CA LEU A 257 8.16 -23.79 -13.31
C LEU A 257 8.13 -22.67 -14.37
N GLU A 258 9.16 -21.82 -14.40
CA GLU A 258 9.28 -20.76 -15.41
C GLU A 258 9.24 -21.33 -16.84
N GLU A 259 9.94 -22.46 -17.03
CA GLU A 259 10.03 -23.25 -18.25
C GLU A 259 8.99 -24.40 -18.31
N PHE A 260 7.85 -24.26 -17.62
CA PHE A 260 6.79 -25.29 -17.56
C PHE A 260 6.40 -25.82 -18.94
N GLY A 261 6.46 -27.15 -19.10
CA GLY A 261 6.24 -27.86 -20.34
C GLY A 261 7.44 -27.94 -21.28
N GLN A 262 8.58 -27.33 -20.94
CA GLN A 262 9.85 -27.40 -21.68
C GLN A 262 11.01 -27.80 -20.75
N GLU A 263 10.70 -28.47 -19.65
CA GLU A 263 11.65 -28.82 -18.61
C GLU A 263 12.76 -29.74 -19.13
N LYS A 264 13.99 -29.52 -18.64
CA LYS A 264 15.15 -30.37 -18.96
C LYS A 264 15.26 -31.56 -18.02
N THR A 265 14.80 -31.41 -16.79
CA THR A 265 14.82 -32.46 -15.76
C THR A 265 13.44 -33.12 -15.65
N GLY A 266 13.42 -34.37 -15.18
CA GLY A 266 12.17 -35.11 -14.92
C GLY A 266 11.62 -34.91 -13.51
N GLU A 267 12.12 -33.92 -12.77
CA GLU A 267 11.72 -33.68 -11.39
C GLU A 267 10.29 -33.11 -11.32
N TYR A 268 9.49 -33.62 -10.38
CA TYR A 268 8.10 -33.18 -10.23
C TYR A 268 8.01 -31.86 -9.48
N PHE A 269 8.85 -31.70 -8.45
CA PHE A 269 8.83 -30.56 -7.55
C PHE A 269 10.26 -30.10 -7.25
N ILE A 270 10.48 -28.79 -7.33
CA ILE A 270 11.76 -28.13 -7.04
C ILE A 270 11.47 -27.01 -6.05
N HIS A 271 12.36 -26.73 -5.09
CA HIS A 271 12.11 -25.64 -4.13
C HIS A 271 11.86 -24.29 -4.82
N ASN A 272 10.80 -23.58 -4.40
CA ASN A 272 10.43 -22.29 -4.98
C ASN A 272 11.25 -21.16 -4.35
N HIS A 273 12.41 -20.90 -4.96
CA HIS A 273 13.31 -19.83 -4.54
C HIS A 273 12.79 -18.41 -4.86
N ILE A 274 11.75 -18.28 -5.70
CA ILE A 274 11.09 -16.99 -5.94
C ILE A 274 10.27 -16.63 -4.72
N ARG A 275 9.48 -17.56 -4.19
CA ARG A 275 8.64 -17.36 -2.99
C ARG A 275 9.42 -17.50 -1.68
N GLY A 276 10.49 -18.29 -1.67
CA GLY A 276 11.26 -18.61 -0.45
C GLY A 276 10.62 -19.66 0.46
N CYS A 277 9.49 -20.23 0.03
CA CYS A 277 8.78 -21.34 0.64
C CYS A 277 8.13 -22.18 -0.46
N SER A 278 7.57 -23.35 -0.13
CA SER A 278 6.90 -24.23 -1.08
C SER A 278 7.77 -24.65 -2.29
N TYR A 279 7.13 -25.01 -3.41
CA TYR A 279 7.72 -25.68 -4.56
C TYR A 279 7.26 -25.07 -5.89
N PHE A 280 8.15 -25.12 -6.87
CA PHE A 280 7.78 -25.13 -8.26
C PHE A 280 7.31 -26.53 -8.65
N PHE A 281 6.18 -26.64 -9.33
CA PHE A 281 5.69 -27.89 -9.90
C PHE A 281 5.88 -27.94 -11.42
N SER A 282 6.21 -29.11 -11.95
CA SER A 282 6.47 -29.32 -13.38
C SER A 282 5.26 -29.84 -14.15
N TYR A 283 5.32 -29.76 -15.48
CA TYR A 283 4.29 -30.32 -16.37
C TYR A 283 4.06 -31.82 -16.15
N PRO A 284 5.10 -32.67 -16.00
CA PRO A 284 4.92 -34.07 -15.60
C PRO A 284 4.14 -34.24 -14.28
N ALA A 285 4.42 -33.41 -13.26
CA ALA A 285 3.70 -33.49 -11.98
C ALA A 285 2.20 -33.21 -12.15
N VAL A 286 1.86 -32.18 -12.93
CA VAL A 286 0.46 -31.83 -13.23
C VAL A 286 -0.22 -32.94 -14.02
N CYS A 287 0.41 -33.46 -15.08
CA CYS A 287 -0.17 -34.55 -15.86
C CYS A 287 -0.45 -35.79 -15.00
N ALA A 288 0.50 -36.17 -14.14
CA ALA A 288 0.32 -37.30 -13.24
C ALA A 288 -0.84 -37.09 -12.26
N PHE A 289 -0.97 -35.88 -11.69
CA PHE A 289 -2.07 -35.54 -10.79
C PHE A 289 -3.43 -35.55 -11.50
N LEU A 290 -3.53 -34.93 -12.69
CA LEU A 290 -4.75 -34.86 -13.48
C LEU A 290 -5.22 -36.25 -13.91
N GLU A 291 -4.33 -37.11 -14.41
CA GLU A 291 -4.65 -38.48 -14.80
C GLU A 291 -5.11 -39.31 -13.61
N LYS A 292 -4.40 -39.23 -12.48
CA LYS A 292 -4.73 -39.98 -11.26
C LYS A 292 -6.09 -39.62 -10.68
N ASN A 293 -6.49 -38.35 -10.79
CA ASN A 293 -7.74 -37.83 -10.24
C ASN A 293 -8.87 -37.70 -11.27
N ASN A 294 -8.65 -38.15 -12.51
CA ASN A 294 -9.59 -38.04 -13.62
C ASN A 294 -10.10 -36.59 -13.85
N LEU A 295 -9.16 -35.64 -13.85
CA LEU A 295 -9.40 -34.22 -14.06
C LEU A 295 -8.87 -33.77 -15.42
N LEU A 296 -9.45 -32.68 -15.94
CA LEU A 296 -9.11 -32.10 -17.22
C LEU A 296 -7.98 -31.06 -17.14
N SER A 297 -8.00 -30.21 -16.11
CA SER A 297 -7.04 -29.11 -15.95
C SER A 297 -6.99 -28.58 -14.51
N LEU A 298 -5.88 -27.92 -14.19
CA LEU A 298 -5.70 -27.10 -12.99
C LEU A 298 -5.97 -25.63 -13.32
N ILE A 299 -6.89 -24.98 -12.59
CA ILE A 299 -7.12 -23.53 -12.64
C ILE A 299 -6.54 -22.90 -11.37
N ARG A 300 -5.71 -21.88 -11.52
CA ARG A 300 -5.06 -21.21 -10.40
C ARG A 300 -4.91 -19.69 -10.60
N ALA A 301 -4.40 -18.99 -9.59
CA ALA A 301 -4.23 -17.53 -9.60
C ALA A 301 -2.79 -17.12 -9.25
N HIS A 302 -2.55 -16.29 -8.22
CA HIS A 302 -1.27 -16.06 -7.51
C HIS A 302 -0.07 -15.44 -8.28
N GLU A 303 -0.03 -15.51 -9.61
CA GLU A 303 1.01 -14.89 -10.42
C GLU A 303 0.40 -13.88 -11.39
N ALA A 304 0.79 -12.61 -11.27
CA ALA A 304 0.41 -11.55 -12.20
C ALA A 304 0.70 -11.92 -13.65
N GLN A 305 -0.24 -11.62 -14.56
CA GLN A 305 -0.12 -11.88 -15.99
C GLN A 305 -0.43 -10.61 -16.77
N ASP A 306 0.40 -10.28 -17.77
CA ASP A 306 0.19 -9.09 -18.62
C ASP A 306 -1.18 -9.10 -19.33
N ALA A 307 -1.60 -10.27 -19.80
CA ALA A 307 -2.92 -10.46 -20.41
C ALA A 307 -4.04 -10.73 -19.38
N GLY A 308 -3.75 -10.77 -18.09
CA GLY A 308 -4.68 -11.19 -17.04
C GLY A 308 -4.93 -12.71 -16.99
N TYR A 309 -4.33 -13.48 -17.89
CA TYR A 309 -4.36 -14.93 -17.85
C TYR A 309 -3.15 -15.56 -18.56
N ARG A 310 -2.90 -16.84 -18.29
CA ARG A 310 -1.94 -17.66 -19.03
C ARG A 310 -2.43 -19.09 -19.18
N MET A 311 -2.40 -19.58 -20.42
CA MET A 311 -2.70 -20.97 -20.77
C MET A 311 -1.38 -21.73 -20.94
N TYR A 312 -1.17 -22.78 -20.14
CA TYR A 312 0.06 -23.56 -20.19
C TYR A 312 -0.03 -24.71 -21.20
N ARG A 313 1.05 -25.49 -21.31
CA ARG A 313 1.17 -26.62 -22.24
C ARG A 313 -0.07 -27.54 -22.15
N LYS A 314 -0.57 -27.94 -23.31
CA LYS A 314 -1.70 -28.88 -23.39
C LYS A 314 -1.30 -30.29 -22.97
N THR A 315 -2.19 -30.98 -22.25
CA THR A 315 -2.03 -32.40 -21.97
C THR A 315 -2.02 -33.19 -23.29
N ARG A 316 -1.29 -34.31 -23.32
CA ARG A 316 -1.26 -35.17 -24.51
C ARG A 316 -2.55 -35.97 -24.70
N THR A 317 -3.22 -36.29 -23.59
CA THR A 317 -4.40 -37.15 -23.55
C THR A 317 -5.67 -36.42 -23.99
N THR A 318 -5.90 -35.20 -23.50
CA THR A 318 -7.13 -34.44 -23.78
C THR A 318 -6.95 -33.31 -24.78
N GLY A 319 -5.70 -32.89 -25.05
CA GLY A 319 -5.42 -31.72 -25.90
C GLY A 319 -5.85 -30.39 -25.27
N PHE A 320 -6.20 -30.39 -23.98
CA PHE A 320 -6.64 -29.24 -23.22
C PHE A 320 -5.46 -28.67 -22.40
N PRO A 321 -5.36 -27.35 -22.16
CA PRO A 321 -4.33 -26.76 -21.29
C PRO A 321 -4.24 -27.50 -19.95
N SER A 322 -3.05 -27.93 -19.52
CA SER A 322 -2.90 -28.66 -18.27
C SER A 322 -3.05 -27.75 -17.04
N VAL A 323 -2.62 -26.49 -17.18
CA VAL A 323 -2.72 -25.44 -16.15
C VAL A 323 -3.22 -24.16 -16.80
N MET A 324 -3.98 -23.39 -16.04
CA MET A 324 -4.46 -22.06 -16.42
C MET A 324 -4.29 -21.12 -15.23
N THR A 325 -3.55 -20.02 -15.42
CA THR A 325 -3.46 -18.94 -14.45
C THR A 325 -4.45 -17.85 -14.82
N ILE A 326 -5.29 -17.43 -13.87
CA ILE A 326 -6.23 -16.31 -14.01
C ILE A 326 -5.84 -15.23 -13.00
N PHE A 327 -5.74 -13.99 -13.45
CA PHE A 327 -5.35 -12.85 -12.63
C PHE A 327 -6.34 -11.70 -12.85
N SER A 328 -6.97 -11.23 -11.78
CA SER A 328 -8.14 -10.36 -11.86
C SER A 328 -7.92 -8.92 -11.35
N ALA A 329 -6.66 -8.54 -11.11
CA ALA A 329 -6.24 -7.18 -10.73
C ALA A 329 -5.58 -6.45 -11.93
N PRO A 330 -6.30 -5.58 -12.66
CA PRO A 330 -5.73 -4.85 -13.79
C PRO A 330 -4.86 -3.68 -13.32
N ASN A 331 -3.86 -3.29 -14.11
CA ASN A 331 -2.86 -2.28 -13.74
C ASN A 331 -2.37 -2.46 -12.30
N TYR A 332 -1.95 -3.68 -11.97
CA TYR A 332 -1.58 -4.07 -10.62
C TYR A 332 -0.53 -3.10 -10.04
N LEU A 333 -0.73 -2.69 -8.78
CA LEU A 333 0.06 -1.68 -8.08
C LEU A 333 0.13 -0.29 -8.74
N ASP A 334 -0.76 0.02 -9.67
CA ASP A 334 -0.76 1.22 -10.51
C ASP A 334 0.43 1.34 -11.48
N GLU A 335 1.26 0.30 -11.58
CA GLU A 335 2.56 0.33 -12.29
C GLU A 335 2.68 -0.76 -13.37
N TYR A 336 2.08 -1.93 -13.17
CA TYR A 336 2.25 -3.07 -14.07
C TYR A 336 1.61 -2.88 -15.45
N ASN A 337 0.59 -2.03 -15.55
CA ASN A 337 -0.18 -1.76 -16.78
C ASN A 337 -0.74 -3.03 -17.47
N ASN A 338 -0.90 -4.12 -16.71
CA ASN A 338 -1.47 -5.37 -17.19
C ASN A 338 -2.99 -5.27 -17.36
N LYS A 339 -3.55 -6.14 -18.19
CA LYS A 339 -4.98 -6.44 -18.17
C LYS A 339 -5.30 -7.39 -17.02
N ALA A 340 -6.57 -7.39 -16.61
CA ALA A 340 -7.15 -8.47 -15.83
C ALA A 340 -8.00 -9.38 -16.70
N ALA A 341 -8.28 -10.58 -16.21
CA ALA A 341 -9.24 -11.47 -16.84
C ALA A 341 -10.07 -12.25 -15.81
N ILE A 342 -11.21 -12.74 -16.28
CA ILE A 342 -12.03 -13.76 -15.63
C ILE A 342 -12.29 -14.90 -16.62
N LEU A 343 -12.50 -16.11 -16.09
CA LEU A 343 -12.83 -17.28 -16.87
C LEU A 343 -14.32 -17.58 -16.70
N LYS A 344 -15.09 -17.48 -17.79
CA LYS A 344 -16.50 -17.88 -17.84
C LYS A 344 -16.59 -19.27 -18.46
N TYR A 345 -17.11 -20.24 -17.71
CA TYR A 345 -17.33 -21.59 -18.20
C TYR A 345 -18.84 -21.86 -18.26
N GLU A 346 -19.37 -22.02 -19.46
CA GLU A 346 -20.79 -22.22 -19.76
C GLU A 346 -20.92 -23.00 -21.06
N ASP A 347 -21.91 -23.89 -21.18
CA ASP A 347 -22.15 -24.71 -22.38
C ASP A 347 -20.93 -25.49 -22.89
N ASN A 348 -20.09 -25.98 -21.97
CA ASN A 348 -18.80 -26.63 -22.25
C ASN A 348 -17.77 -25.74 -22.97
N ILE A 349 -18.01 -24.42 -23.03
CA ILE A 349 -17.12 -23.44 -23.63
C ILE A 349 -16.46 -22.64 -22.52
N MET A 350 -15.14 -22.53 -22.60
CA MET A 350 -14.35 -21.69 -21.71
C MET A 350 -14.03 -20.37 -22.42
N ASN A 351 -14.58 -19.28 -21.91
CA ASN A 351 -14.43 -17.95 -22.45
C ASN A 351 -13.67 -17.06 -21.46
N ILE A 352 -12.55 -16.50 -21.91
CA ILE A 352 -11.77 -15.57 -21.10
C ILE A 352 -12.22 -14.16 -21.44
N ARG A 353 -12.73 -13.44 -20.43
CA ARG A 353 -13.11 -12.03 -20.57
C ARG A 353 -12.05 -11.16 -19.92
N GLN A 354 -11.34 -10.41 -20.75
CA GLN A 354 -10.35 -9.44 -20.28
C GLN A 354 -11.00 -8.08 -20.00
N PHE A 355 -10.45 -7.34 -19.04
CA PHE A 355 -10.85 -5.97 -18.73
C PHE A 355 -9.64 -5.14 -18.28
N ASN A 356 -9.75 -3.81 -18.41
CA ASN A 356 -8.72 -2.85 -18.03
C ASN A 356 -9.07 -2.23 -16.67
N CYS A 357 -8.12 -1.48 -16.09
CA CYS A 357 -8.29 -0.82 -14.81
C CYS A 357 -9.32 0.30 -14.85
N SER A 358 -9.88 0.58 -13.68
CA SER A 358 -10.83 1.66 -13.41
C SER A 358 -10.15 2.71 -12.54
N PRO A 359 -10.49 4.01 -12.70
CA PRO A 359 -10.01 5.03 -11.78
C PRO A 359 -10.44 4.73 -10.34
N HIS A 360 -9.54 5.00 -9.40
CA HIS A 360 -9.83 4.92 -7.97
C HIS A 360 -9.29 6.17 -7.25
N PRO A 361 -9.82 6.49 -6.05
CA PRO A 361 -9.29 7.56 -5.22
C PRO A 361 -7.83 7.33 -4.84
N PHE A 362 -7.11 8.43 -4.71
CA PHE A 362 -5.71 8.42 -4.30
C PHE A 362 -5.60 8.36 -2.79
N TRP A 363 -4.74 7.47 -2.29
CA TRP A 363 -4.31 7.43 -0.91
C TRP A 363 -2.81 7.62 -0.82
N LEU A 364 -2.38 8.46 0.13
CA LEU A 364 -0.98 8.51 0.53
C LEU A 364 -0.58 7.15 1.11
N ARG A 365 0.70 6.81 0.95
CA ARG A 365 1.22 5.50 1.37
C ARG A 365 0.92 5.24 2.83
N ASN A 366 0.58 3.98 3.14
CA ASN A 366 0.29 3.54 4.49
C ASN A 366 -0.83 4.38 5.18
N PHE A 367 -1.76 4.94 4.40
CA PHE A 367 -2.87 5.77 4.90
C PHE A 367 -2.43 6.99 5.73
N MET A 368 -1.27 7.56 5.38
CA MET A 368 -0.73 8.74 6.04
C MET A 368 -1.62 9.96 5.80
N ASP A 369 -1.89 10.75 6.83
CA ASP A 369 -2.59 12.03 6.68
C ASP A 369 -1.65 13.12 6.13
N VAL A 370 -2.24 14.14 5.51
CA VAL A 370 -1.49 15.21 4.85
C VAL A 370 -0.63 16.04 5.82
N PHE A 371 -0.96 16.09 7.12
CA PHE A 371 -0.12 16.79 8.09
C PHE A 371 1.12 15.96 8.40
N THR A 372 0.96 14.68 8.73
CA THR A 372 2.09 13.78 8.95
C THR A 372 3.04 13.76 7.74
N TRP A 373 2.49 13.79 6.53
CA TRP A 373 3.26 13.84 5.31
C TRP A 373 4.02 15.17 5.11
N SER A 374 3.36 16.31 5.28
CA SER A 374 3.91 17.63 4.94
C SER A 374 4.71 18.30 6.04
N LEU A 375 4.46 17.98 7.31
CA LEU A 375 5.07 18.68 8.45
C LEU A 375 6.61 18.58 8.48
N PRO A 376 7.25 17.44 8.14
CA PRO A 376 8.71 17.38 8.02
C PRO A 376 9.25 18.37 6.97
N PHE A 377 8.57 18.46 5.82
CA PHE A 377 8.93 19.39 4.74
C PHE A 377 8.77 20.85 5.17
N VAL A 378 7.64 21.19 5.79
CA VAL A 378 7.38 22.53 6.31
C VAL A 378 8.43 22.92 7.35
N GLY A 379 8.74 22.00 8.28
CA GLY A 379 9.77 22.21 9.29
C GLY A 379 11.15 22.49 8.69
N GLU A 380 11.56 21.70 7.70
CA GLU A 380 12.81 21.93 6.96
C GLU A 380 12.82 23.31 6.29
N LYS A 381 11.80 23.65 5.50
CA LYS A 381 11.79 24.89 4.71
C LYS A 381 11.73 26.15 5.57
N ILE A 382 10.98 26.14 6.66
CA ILE A 382 11.00 27.24 7.63
C ILE A 382 12.38 27.37 8.26
N THR A 383 13.03 26.25 8.57
CA THR A 383 14.37 26.27 9.17
C THR A 383 15.43 26.77 8.18
N ASP A 384 15.38 26.33 6.92
CA ASP A 384 16.23 26.81 5.84
C ASP A 384 16.08 28.34 5.67
N MET A 385 14.82 28.82 5.67
CA MET A 385 14.51 30.24 5.56
C MET A 385 15.09 31.03 6.74
N LEU A 386 14.92 30.54 7.97
CA LEU A 386 15.48 31.19 9.17
C LEU A 386 17.01 31.23 9.12
N ILE A 387 17.66 30.15 8.69
CA ILE A 387 19.12 30.11 8.51
C ILE A 387 19.55 31.12 7.44
N ALA A 388 18.84 31.21 6.33
CA ALA A 388 19.12 32.19 5.27
C ALA A 388 18.98 33.63 5.76
N ILE A 389 17.93 33.94 6.54
CA ILE A 389 17.74 35.26 7.17
C ILE A 389 18.90 35.57 8.13
N LEU A 390 19.25 34.62 9.00
CA LEU A 390 20.36 34.79 9.97
C LEU A 390 21.73 34.96 9.27
N ASN A 391 21.90 34.42 8.07
CA ASN A 391 23.11 34.63 7.27
C ASN A 391 23.25 36.05 6.70
N ILE A 392 22.15 36.78 6.58
CA ILE A 392 22.11 38.15 6.06
C ILE A 392 22.45 39.16 7.17
N CYS A 393 22.10 38.87 8.43
CA CYS A 393 22.45 39.74 9.56
C CYS A 393 23.97 39.92 9.65
N SER A 394 24.43 41.15 9.44
CA SER A 394 25.83 41.52 9.66
C SER A 394 26.11 41.63 11.16
N LYS A 395 27.38 41.50 11.53
CA LYS A 395 27.85 41.70 12.92
C LYS A 395 27.40 43.04 13.50
N GLU A 396 27.37 44.07 12.66
CA GLU A 396 27.09 45.46 13.01
C GLU A 396 25.61 45.67 13.38
N GLU A 397 24.67 45.03 12.69
CA GLU A 397 23.23 45.14 12.98
C GLU A 397 22.80 44.42 14.28
N LEU A 398 23.55 43.38 14.68
CA LEU A 398 23.33 42.66 15.95
C LEU A 398 23.86 43.44 17.16
N GLU A 399 24.77 44.39 16.95
CA GLU A 399 25.35 45.25 17.99
C GLU A 399 24.57 46.56 18.17
N ASP A 400 23.92 47.06 17.11
CA ASP A 400 23.22 48.36 17.09
C ASP A 400 21.82 48.40 17.76
N GLU A 401 21.24 47.26 18.15
CA GLU A 401 20.02 47.23 19.00
C GLU A 401 20.34 47.44 20.51
N THR A 402 21.17 48.42 20.81
CA THR A 402 21.18 49.05 22.14
C THR A 402 20.68 50.49 22.01
N PRO A 403 19.47 50.82 22.48
CA PRO A 403 19.06 52.23 22.54
C PRO A 403 20.01 52.93 23.52
N SER A 404 20.89 53.77 22.98
CA SER A 404 21.83 54.56 23.75
C SER A 404 21.05 55.55 24.63
N PRO A 405 21.14 55.48 25.97
CA PRO A 405 20.73 56.60 26.80
C PRO A 405 21.81 57.66 26.66
N VAL A 406 21.47 58.75 25.98
CA VAL A 406 22.27 59.97 25.90
C VAL A 406 22.62 60.44 27.31
N SER A 407 23.90 60.48 27.67
CA SER A 407 24.52 61.46 28.59
C SER A 407 26.05 61.27 28.67
N PRO A 408 26.87 62.35 28.68
CA PRO A 408 28.32 62.25 28.73
C PRO A 408 28.82 62.32 30.18
N THR A 409 29.34 61.21 30.71
CA THR A 409 30.22 61.24 31.90
C THR A 409 31.27 60.13 31.84
N LEU A 410 32.48 60.46 32.30
CA LEU A 410 33.74 59.73 32.16
C LEU A 410 33.67 58.22 32.46
N PRO A 411 34.50 57.37 31.80
CA PRO A 411 34.47 55.93 32.00
C PRO A 411 35.12 55.53 33.33
N SER A 412 34.39 54.78 34.16
CA SER A 412 34.94 54.01 35.29
C SER A 412 35.15 52.55 34.88
N PRO A 413 36.29 51.91 35.23
CA PRO A 413 36.69 50.59 34.71
C PRO A 413 35.81 49.41 35.15
N LEU A 414 34.90 49.61 36.12
CA LEU A 414 33.99 48.56 36.63
C LEU A 414 32.70 48.42 35.81
N SER A 415 32.26 49.46 35.10
CA SER A 415 31.02 49.43 34.29
C SER A 415 31.18 48.75 32.92
N ALA A 416 32.43 48.59 32.47
CA ALA A 416 32.76 47.89 31.23
C ALA A 416 32.63 46.37 31.39
N ILE A 417 32.99 45.83 32.56
CA ILE A 417 33.03 44.38 32.84
C ILE A 417 31.62 43.77 32.89
N GLU A 418 30.66 44.44 33.55
CA GLU A 418 29.25 43.96 33.61
C GLU A 418 28.50 44.07 32.27
N LYS A 419 28.84 45.06 31.44
CA LYS A 419 28.29 45.16 30.07
C LYS A 419 28.84 44.05 29.16
N ASP A 420 30.10 43.68 29.35
CA ASP A 420 30.76 42.63 28.57
C ASP A 420 30.17 41.25 28.91
N GLU A 421 29.98 40.92 30.20
CA GLU A 421 29.35 39.66 30.61
C GLU A 421 27.90 39.52 30.10
N ARG A 422 27.11 40.61 30.10
CA ARG A 422 25.72 40.59 29.60
C ARG A 422 25.66 40.46 28.07
N SER A 423 26.63 41.05 27.38
CA SER A 423 26.82 40.91 25.92
C SER A 423 27.25 39.50 25.56
N GLU A 424 28.21 38.92 26.28
CA GLU A 424 28.65 37.53 26.11
C GLU A 424 27.53 36.53 26.40
N PHE A 425 26.72 36.76 27.45
CA PHE A 425 25.58 35.90 27.74
C PHE A 425 24.54 35.91 26.61
N LYS A 426 24.23 37.09 26.05
CA LYS A 426 23.35 37.22 24.88
C LYS A 426 23.94 36.56 23.63
N ARG A 427 25.23 36.77 23.34
CA ARG A 427 25.95 36.09 22.23
C ARG A 427 25.91 34.58 22.38
N ARG A 428 26.13 34.06 23.59
CA ARG A 428 26.07 32.62 23.89
C ARG A 428 24.65 32.07 23.77
N ALA A 429 23.62 32.83 24.17
CA ALA A 429 22.22 32.46 23.99
C ALA A 429 21.81 32.43 22.50
N ILE A 430 22.25 33.39 21.70
CA ILE A 430 22.02 33.43 20.25
C ILE A 430 22.73 32.26 19.57
N LYS A 431 24.00 32.01 19.91
CA LYS A 431 24.76 30.84 19.42
C LYS A 431 24.05 29.52 19.74
N ASN A 432 23.56 29.34 20.97
CA ASN A 432 22.83 28.15 21.37
C ASN A 432 21.50 28.01 20.62
N LYS A 433 20.79 29.12 20.36
CA LYS A 433 19.57 29.12 19.54
C LYS A 433 19.85 28.74 18.09
N ILE A 434 20.92 29.24 17.48
CA ILE A 434 21.34 28.91 16.11
C ILE A 434 21.71 27.43 16.00
N LEU A 435 22.51 26.93 16.95
CA LEU A 435 22.87 25.51 17.00
C LEU A 435 21.63 24.63 17.22
N ALA A 436 20.67 25.06 18.04
CA ALA A 436 19.41 24.36 18.22
C ALA A 436 18.54 24.36 16.94
N ILE A 437 18.45 25.50 16.26
CA ILE A 437 17.73 25.65 14.98
C ILE A 437 18.37 24.75 13.91
N GLY A 438 19.70 24.72 13.80
CA GLY A 438 20.37 23.83 12.85
C GLY A 438 20.25 22.35 13.17
N ARG A 439 20.31 21.98 14.45
CA ARG A 439 20.02 20.60 14.89
C ARG A 439 18.59 20.21 14.54
N LEU A 440 17.61 21.09 14.75
CA LEU A 440 16.23 20.87 14.34
C LEU A 440 16.11 20.73 12.82
N SER A 441 16.80 21.58 12.03
CA SER A 441 16.85 21.48 10.57
C SER A 441 17.29 20.10 10.11
N ARG A 442 18.37 19.59 10.69
CA ARG A 442 18.95 18.29 10.34
C ARG A 442 18.07 17.13 10.80
N VAL A 443 17.45 17.25 11.98
CA VAL A 443 16.45 16.26 12.43
C VAL A 443 15.26 16.22 11.46
N TYR A 444 14.71 17.37 11.05
CA TYR A 444 13.62 17.41 10.08
C TYR A 444 14.04 16.91 8.71
N GLN A 445 15.26 17.22 8.26
CA GLN A 445 15.81 16.68 7.03
C GLN A 445 15.94 15.15 7.10
N VAL A 446 16.45 14.58 8.19
CA VAL A 446 16.54 13.11 8.33
C VAL A 446 15.15 12.49 8.46
N LEU A 447 14.23 13.09 9.21
CA LEU A 447 12.84 12.60 9.29
C LEU A 447 12.15 12.65 7.92
N ARG A 448 12.44 13.68 7.12
CA ARG A 448 11.98 13.80 5.75
C ARG A 448 12.66 12.79 4.85
N GLU A 449 13.98 12.65 4.88
CA GLU A 449 14.72 11.65 4.11
C GLU A 449 14.27 10.24 4.48
N GLU A 450 13.92 9.97 5.73
CA GLU A 450 13.35 8.68 6.15
C GLU A 450 11.90 8.53 5.68
N SER A 451 11.07 9.58 5.76
CA SER A 451 9.71 9.58 5.17
C SER A 451 9.75 9.35 3.66
N GLU A 452 10.65 10.05 2.97
CA GLU A 452 10.95 9.94 1.55
C GLU A 452 11.65 8.64 1.23
N ARG A 453 12.48 8.07 2.11
CA ARG A 453 13.09 6.73 1.94
C ARG A 453 12.11 5.61 2.20
N VAL A 454 11.17 5.66 3.16
CA VAL A 454 10.16 4.58 3.22
C VAL A 454 9.14 4.72 2.08
N THR A 455 8.99 5.93 1.56
CA THR A 455 8.30 6.23 0.30
C THR A 455 9.11 5.65 -0.87
N GLU A 456 10.40 5.94 -1.00
CA GLU A 456 11.31 5.51 -2.08
C GLU A 456 11.68 4.03 -1.98
N LEU A 457 12.14 3.46 -0.87
CA LEU A 457 12.38 2.01 -0.69
C LEU A 457 11.16 1.15 -1.04
N LYS A 458 9.93 1.68 -0.90
CA LYS A 458 8.72 0.98 -1.35
C LYS A 458 8.27 1.33 -2.78
N THR A 459 8.75 2.42 -3.39
CA THR A 459 8.66 2.65 -4.86
C THR A 459 9.86 2.11 -5.64
N ALA A 460 10.96 1.80 -4.96
CA ALA A 460 12.29 1.55 -5.48
C ALA A 460 13.01 0.58 -4.54
N SER A 461 12.45 -0.62 -4.43
CA SER A 461 13.26 -1.82 -4.23
C SER A 461 13.77 -2.30 -5.59
N GLY A 462 14.54 -1.44 -6.28
CA GLY A 462 15.13 -1.82 -7.56
C GLY A 462 15.90 -0.80 -8.41
N GLY A 463 16.28 0.39 -7.92
CA GLY A 463 17.20 1.27 -8.67
C GLY A 463 17.37 2.64 -8.02
N ARG A 464 18.63 3.09 -7.83
CA ARG A 464 18.91 4.49 -7.47
C ARG A 464 18.41 5.38 -8.60
N LEU A 465 17.37 6.17 -8.35
CA LEU A 465 17.06 7.31 -9.20
C LEU A 465 18.27 8.25 -9.16
N PRO A 466 18.85 8.67 -10.31
CA PRO A 466 19.93 9.64 -10.33
C PRO A 466 19.51 10.91 -9.59
N ALA A 467 20.40 11.44 -8.75
CA ALA A 467 20.22 12.73 -8.10
C ALA A 467 19.98 13.80 -9.18
N GLY A 468 18.74 14.29 -9.27
CA GLY A 468 18.26 15.16 -10.35
C GLY A 468 16.87 14.79 -10.89
N THR A 469 16.39 13.57 -10.65
CA THR A 469 15.08 13.11 -11.19
C THR A 469 13.88 13.70 -10.44
N LEU A 470 14.04 14.05 -9.15
CA LEU A 470 13.04 14.80 -8.36
C LEU A 470 12.85 16.25 -8.83
N ILE A 471 13.85 16.82 -9.53
CA ILE A 471 13.78 18.18 -10.08
C ILE A 471 12.85 18.24 -11.31
N LEU A 472 12.58 17.09 -11.94
CA LEU A 472 11.73 16.99 -13.15
C LEU A 472 10.26 16.70 -12.84
N GLY A 473 9.86 16.67 -11.56
CA GLY A 473 8.48 16.41 -11.16
C GLY A 473 7.93 15.05 -11.62
N ALA A 474 6.61 14.93 -11.71
CA ALA A 474 5.90 13.69 -12.07
C ALA A 474 6.28 13.10 -13.46
N GLU A 475 6.95 13.87 -14.32
CA GLU A 475 7.43 13.38 -15.63
C GLU A 475 8.75 12.59 -15.54
N GLY A 476 9.61 12.87 -14.58
CA GLY A 476 10.89 12.17 -14.41
C GLY A 476 10.76 10.74 -13.88
N ILE A 477 9.72 10.49 -13.07
CA ILE A 477 9.41 9.16 -12.51
C ILE A 477 8.77 8.25 -13.57
N LYS A 478 7.98 8.81 -14.49
CA LYS A 478 7.32 8.08 -15.58
C LYS A 478 8.28 7.48 -16.63
N GLN A 479 9.56 7.88 -16.64
CA GLN A 479 10.54 7.41 -17.63
C GLN A 479 11.29 6.12 -17.23
N ALA A 480 11.10 5.60 -16.02
CA ALA A 480 11.88 4.46 -15.51
C ALA A 480 11.16 3.10 -15.56
N ILE A 481 9.83 3.07 -15.67
CA ILE A 481 9.01 1.85 -15.69
C ILE A 481 8.06 1.96 -16.89
N HIS A 482 8.35 1.24 -17.98
CA HIS A 482 7.55 1.33 -19.21
C HIS A 482 6.87 0.01 -19.60
N ASN A 483 7.18 -1.11 -18.96
CA ASN A 483 6.61 -2.40 -19.32
C ASN A 483 6.40 -3.31 -18.09
N PHE A 484 5.52 -4.28 -18.26
CA PHE A 484 5.11 -5.27 -17.25
C PHE A 484 6.30 -6.00 -16.60
N GLU A 485 7.33 -6.34 -17.37
CA GLU A 485 8.49 -7.11 -16.88
C GLU A 485 9.35 -6.28 -15.92
N ASP A 486 9.51 -4.99 -16.17
CA ASP A 486 10.27 -4.10 -15.29
C ASP A 486 9.52 -3.90 -13.95
N ALA A 487 8.20 -3.70 -13.99
CA ALA A 487 7.38 -3.65 -12.77
C ALA A 487 7.46 -4.96 -11.97
N ARG A 488 7.33 -6.11 -12.65
CA ARG A 488 7.46 -7.44 -12.04
C ARG A 488 8.83 -7.65 -11.39
N ARG A 489 9.91 -7.16 -12.00
CA ARG A 489 11.27 -7.31 -11.47
C ARG A 489 11.48 -6.52 -10.18
N VAL A 490 10.95 -5.30 -10.12
CA VAL A 490 11.01 -4.43 -8.92
C VAL A 490 10.18 -5.05 -7.78
N ASP A 491 9.08 -5.70 -8.13
CA ASP A 491 8.13 -6.24 -7.16
C ASP A 491 8.46 -7.65 -6.66
N LEU A 492 9.42 -8.35 -7.28
CA LEU A 492 9.78 -9.73 -6.98
C LEU A 492 10.12 -9.98 -5.50
N GLN A 493 10.58 -8.96 -4.77
CA GLN A 493 10.85 -9.07 -3.32
C GLN A 493 9.56 -9.15 -2.50
N ASN A 494 8.49 -8.47 -2.92
CA ASN A 494 7.20 -8.49 -2.26
C ASN A 494 6.40 -9.76 -2.59
N GLU A 495 6.79 -10.47 -3.64
CA GLU A 495 6.22 -11.78 -4.01
C GLU A 495 6.75 -12.93 -3.13
N ARG A 496 7.73 -12.66 -2.25
CA ARG A 496 8.30 -13.62 -1.30
C ARG A 496 7.47 -13.71 -0.02
N LEU A 497 7.54 -14.88 0.63
CA LEU A 497 7.13 -15.02 2.02
C LEU A 497 7.94 -14.00 2.87
N PRO A 498 7.27 -13.11 3.62
CA PRO A 498 7.98 -12.14 4.43
C PRO A 498 8.85 -12.79 5.51
N PRO A 499 9.93 -12.13 5.95
CA PRO A 499 10.68 -12.54 7.13
C PRO A 499 9.80 -12.50 8.38
N SER A 500 10.23 -13.17 9.45
CA SER A 500 9.44 -13.23 10.69
C SER A 500 9.23 -11.84 11.32
N PRO A 501 8.12 -11.61 12.05
CA PRO A 501 7.87 -10.33 12.71
C PRO A 501 9.00 -9.87 13.64
N GLU A 502 9.67 -10.82 14.30
CA GLU A 502 10.82 -10.55 15.17
C GLU A 502 12.03 -10.01 14.38
N GLU A 503 12.33 -10.61 13.23
CA GLU A 503 13.39 -10.15 12.34
C GLU A 503 13.10 -8.75 11.78
N VAL A 504 11.85 -8.49 11.39
CA VAL A 504 11.40 -7.18 10.92
C VAL A 504 11.56 -6.13 12.03
N ALA A 505 11.10 -6.45 13.24
CA ALA A 505 11.18 -5.54 14.38
C ALA A 505 12.64 -5.21 14.75
N ARG A 506 13.51 -6.23 14.79
CA ARG A 506 14.94 -6.06 15.05
C ARG A 506 15.59 -5.15 14.00
N LYS A 507 15.38 -5.45 12.72
CA LYS A 507 15.94 -4.66 11.61
C LYS A 507 15.46 -3.21 11.64
N LYS A 508 14.16 -2.99 11.89
CA LYS A 508 13.58 -1.64 11.99
C LYS A 508 14.18 -0.84 13.14
N GLU A 509 14.45 -1.47 14.28
CA GLU A 509 15.07 -0.82 15.43
C GLU A 509 16.55 -0.47 15.15
N GLU A 510 17.27 -1.38 14.50
CA GLU A 510 18.66 -1.16 14.05
C GLU A 510 18.74 0.01 13.05
N ASP A 511 17.88 0.01 12.02
CA ASP A 511 17.80 1.07 11.01
C ASP A 511 17.45 2.42 11.65
N ARG A 512 16.48 2.45 12.57
CA ARG A 512 16.08 3.66 13.30
C ARG A 512 17.22 4.23 14.13
N LYS A 513 17.93 3.39 14.89
CA LYS A 513 19.08 3.83 15.69
C LYS A 513 20.19 4.39 14.80
N ALA A 514 20.51 3.69 13.71
CA ALA A 514 21.53 4.13 12.77
C ALA A 514 21.16 5.47 12.10
N ALA A 515 19.88 5.70 11.78
CA ALA A 515 19.40 6.96 11.22
C ALA A 515 19.54 8.12 12.21
N PHE A 516 19.16 7.91 13.48
CA PHE A 516 19.31 8.93 14.53
C PHE A 516 20.78 9.26 14.81
N GLU A 517 21.65 8.25 14.90
CA GLU A 517 23.09 8.46 15.11
C GLU A 517 23.71 9.23 13.95
N ARG A 518 23.33 8.91 12.71
CA ARG A 518 23.76 9.65 11.51
C ARG A 518 23.30 11.11 11.56
N ALA A 519 22.05 11.37 11.90
CA ALA A 519 21.49 12.72 12.02
C ALA A 519 22.28 13.59 13.02
N TYR A 520 22.59 13.03 14.19
CA TYR A 520 23.37 13.72 15.22
C TYR A 520 24.80 13.99 14.75
N HIS A 521 25.47 12.99 14.17
CA HIS A 521 26.84 13.12 13.70
C HIS A 521 26.99 14.13 12.55
N GLU A 522 26.03 14.17 11.63
CA GLU A 522 26.01 15.14 10.53
C GLU A 522 25.70 16.57 11.03
N ALA A 523 24.80 16.71 12.01
CA ALA A 523 24.48 18.01 12.59
C ALA A 523 25.66 18.64 13.35
N ASP A 524 26.42 17.85 14.11
CA ASP A 524 27.58 18.35 14.85
C ASP A 524 28.78 18.69 13.93
N ASN A 525 28.83 18.11 12.73
CA ASN A 525 29.92 18.31 11.75
C ASN A 525 29.56 19.24 10.58
N ASP A 526 28.40 19.91 10.60
CA ASP A 526 27.96 20.79 9.52
C ASP A 526 28.80 22.08 9.45
N PRO A 527 29.62 22.27 8.40
CA PRO A 527 30.52 23.42 8.29
C PRO A 527 29.78 24.73 8.06
N ASN A 528 28.59 24.73 7.46
CA ASN A 528 27.79 25.94 7.28
C ASN A 528 27.25 26.39 8.62
N LEU A 529 26.67 25.46 9.39
CA LEU A 529 26.15 25.74 10.73
C LEU A 529 27.25 26.17 11.71
N ALA A 530 28.42 25.53 11.64
CA ALA A 530 29.59 25.91 12.41
C ALA A 530 30.14 27.29 12.02
N THR A 531 30.08 27.66 10.74
CA THR A 531 30.50 28.97 10.23
C THR A 531 29.55 30.08 10.70
N VAL A 532 28.24 29.85 10.63
CA VAL A 532 27.22 30.81 11.10
C VAL A 532 27.32 31.01 12.61
N ALA A 533 27.43 29.92 13.38
CA ALA A 533 27.64 29.98 14.81
C ALA A 533 28.95 30.68 15.20
N ARG A 534 30.03 30.54 14.40
CA ARG A 534 31.29 31.27 14.60
C ARG A 534 31.17 32.75 14.25
N ARG A 535 30.52 33.10 13.14
CA ARG A 535 30.36 34.48 12.66
C ARG A 535 29.56 35.35 13.63
N ILE A 536 28.60 34.74 14.33
CA ILE A 536 27.71 35.39 15.29
C ILE A 536 28.29 35.33 16.74
N SER A 537 29.24 34.43 17.02
CA SER A 537 29.89 34.34 18.35
C SER A 537 31.22 35.07 18.48
N MET A 538 31.92 35.32 17.36
CA MET A 538 32.98 36.33 17.32
C MET A 538 32.35 37.70 17.32
#